data_AF-A0A3D6BT83-F1
#
_entry.id   AF-A0A3D6BT83-F1
#
_cell.length_a   1.000
_cell.length_b   1.000
_cell.length_c   1.000
_cell.angle_alpha   90.00
_cell.angle_beta   90.00
_cell.angle_gamma   90.00
#
_symmetry.space_group_name_H-M   'P 1'
#
loop_
_entity.id
_entity.type
_entity.pdbx_description
1 polymer ?
#
loop_
_entity_poly.entity_id
_entity_poly.type
_entity_poly.pdbx_seq_one_letter_code
_entity_poly.pdbx_strand_id
1 'polypeptide(L)'
;LEKGEIFFRKIENSYLQALISSKNNLVLSLGGGTPCFTNNLELLKNNKEITTFFLNVPVSELAKRLMSDKENRPLVKYVSNETDMLEFVGKHFFERLPFYNQAHFKMDA
;
A
#
# COMPACT_ATOMS: atom_id res chain seq x y z
N LEU A 1 7.63 -23.78 9.20
CA LEU A 1 6.25 -23.24 9.03
C LEU A 1 6.39 -21.81 8.55
N GLU A 2 6.47 -21.62 7.22
CA GLU A 2 6.41 -20.28 6.64
C GLU A 2 5.05 -19.69 6.95
N LYS A 3 5.05 -18.58 7.66
CA LYS A 3 3.81 -17.90 8.01
C LYS A 3 3.40 -17.09 6.78
N GLY A 4 2.37 -17.55 6.08
CA GLY A 4 1.90 -16.96 4.81
C GLY A 4 1.29 -15.57 4.94
N GLU A 5 0.69 -15.08 3.83
CA GLU A 5 0.18 -13.70 3.73
C GLU A 5 -0.78 -13.32 4.86
N ILE A 6 -1.70 -14.20 5.26
CA ILE A 6 -2.65 -13.93 6.35
C ILE A 6 -1.93 -13.56 7.65
N PHE A 7 -0.83 -14.26 7.97
CA PHE A 7 -0.05 -13.95 9.16
C PHE A 7 0.70 -12.62 9.03
N PHE A 8 1.25 -12.34 7.85
CA PHE A 8 1.87 -11.05 7.55
C PHE A 8 0.86 -9.90 7.76
N ARG A 9 -0.37 -10.03 7.23
CA ARG A 9 -1.43 -9.02 7.41
C ARG A 9 -1.84 -8.83 8.87
N LYS A 10 -1.85 -9.91 9.66
CA LYS A 10 -2.10 -9.81 11.10
C LYS A 10 -1.02 -8.99 11.81
N ILE A 11 0.25 -9.26 11.50
CA ILE A 11 1.37 -8.49 12.05
C ILE A 11 1.30 -7.02 11.59
N GLU A 12 1.06 -6.78 10.30
CA GLU A 12 0.94 -5.45 9.71
C GLU A 12 -0.12 -4.60 10.43
N ASN A 13 -1.30 -5.17 10.70
CA ASN A 13 -2.37 -4.53 11.46
C ASN A 13 -1.95 -4.23 12.91
N SER A 14 -1.30 -5.17 13.60
CA SER A 14 -0.85 -4.98 14.99
C SER A 14 0.20 -3.87 15.11
N TYR A 15 1.15 -3.79 14.18
CA TYR A 15 2.14 -2.70 14.17
C TYR A 15 1.50 -1.36 13.84
N LEU A 16 0.55 -1.31 12.89
CA LEU A 16 -0.19 -0.08 12.60
C LEU A 16 -0.91 0.43 13.85
N GLN A 17 -1.62 -0.44 14.57
CA GLN A 17 -2.32 -0.10 15.82
C GLN A 17 -1.37 0.44 16.90
N ALA A 18 -0.20 -0.19 17.06
CA ALA A 18 0.80 0.26 18.02
C ALA A 18 1.34 1.66 17.69
N LEU A 19 1.61 1.92 16.40
CA LEU A 19 2.12 3.21 15.94
C LEU A 19 1.11 4.33 16.12
N ILE A 20 -0.14 4.13 15.70
CA ILE A 20 -1.20 5.15 15.83
C ILE A 20 -1.55 5.44 17.30
N SER A 21 -1.35 4.47 18.20
CA SER A 21 -1.59 4.63 19.64
C SER A 21 -0.45 5.33 20.38
N SER A 22 0.73 5.44 19.76
CA SER A 22 1.93 5.98 20.42
C SER A 22 1.91 7.51 20.63
N LYS A 23 0.92 8.22 20.08
CA LYS A 23 0.74 9.69 20.17
C LYS A 23 1.98 10.53 19.79
N ASN A 24 2.90 9.95 19.02
CA ASN A 24 4.07 10.63 18.52
C ASN A 24 3.73 11.40 17.24
N ASN A 25 4.30 12.59 17.08
CA ASN A 25 4.29 13.30 15.79
C ASN A 25 5.17 12.53 14.80
N LEU A 26 4.56 11.90 13.80
CA LEU A 26 5.27 11.08 12.83
C LEU A 26 4.63 11.16 11.44
N VAL A 27 5.47 10.98 10.41
CA VAL A 27 5.01 10.70 9.05
C VAL A 27 5.19 9.21 8.78
N LEU A 28 4.09 8.50 8.55
CA LEU A 28 4.09 7.06 8.30
C LEU A 28 3.83 6.77 6.83
N SER A 29 4.80 6.15 6.17
CA SER A 29 4.56 5.52 4.87
C SER A 29 3.96 4.12 5.09
N LEU A 30 2.86 3.82 4.40
CA LEU A 30 2.19 2.53 4.48
C LEU A 30 2.62 1.62 3.32
N GLY A 31 2.55 0.31 3.53
CA GLY A 31 2.66 -0.64 2.44
C GLY A 31 1.47 -0.49 1.49
N GLY A 32 1.67 -0.77 0.20
CA GLY A 32 0.61 -0.59 -0.81
C GLY A 32 -0.66 -1.39 -0.50
N GLY A 33 -0.53 -2.57 0.12
CA GLY A 33 -1.68 -3.36 0.54
C GLY A 33 -2.31 -2.91 1.86
N THR A 34 -1.59 -2.20 2.73
CA THR A 34 -1.99 -1.97 4.12
C THR A 34 -3.42 -1.42 4.27
N PRO A 35 -3.89 -0.42 3.49
CA PRO A 35 -5.26 0.09 3.62
C PRO A 35 -6.36 -0.92 3.25
N CYS A 36 -6.03 -1.98 2.52
CA CYS A 36 -6.99 -2.89 1.90
C CYS A 36 -7.33 -4.12 2.76
N PHE A 37 -6.65 -4.29 3.90
CA PHE A 37 -6.82 -5.45 4.77
C PHE A 37 -7.39 -5.07 6.14
N THR A 38 -8.08 -6.05 6.72
CA THR A 38 -8.68 -5.98 8.06
C THR A 38 -9.55 -4.73 8.22
N ASN A 39 -9.26 -3.91 9.23
CA ASN A 39 -9.88 -2.63 9.51
C ASN A 39 -8.86 -1.49 9.46
N ASN A 40 -7.71 -1.68 8.78
CA ASN A 40 -6.62 -0.69 8.76
C ASN A 40 -7.07 0.69 8.28
N LEU A 41 -7.87 0.74 7.20
CA LEU A 41 -8.40 2.01 6.70
C LEU A 41 -9.34 2.67 7.72
N GLU A 42 -10.17 1.90 8.39
CA GLU A 42 -11.09 2.43 9.43
C GLU A 42 -10.32 2.96 10.63
N LEU A 43 -9.23 2.30 11.04
CA LEU A 43 -8.35 2.79 12.12
C LEU A 43 -7.74 4.16 11.77
N LEU A 44 -7.37 4.35 10.50
CA LEU A 44 -6.80 5.61 10.02
C LEU A 44 -7.85 6.70 9.87
N LYS A 45 -9.03 6.38 9.33
CA LYS A 45 -10.12 7.35 9.07
C LYS A 45 -10.82 7.81 10.34
N ASN A 46 -11.02 6.92 11.30
CA ASN A 46 -11.79 7.23 12.51
C ASN A 46 -10.95 7.98 13.56
N ASN A 47 -9.65 8.13 13.34
CA ASN A 47 -8.78 8.92 14.20
C ASN A 47 -8.62 10.36 13.65
N LYS A 48 -9.19 11.34 14.36
CA LYS A 48 -9.16 12.76 13.98
C LYS A 48 -7.77 13.40 14.03
N GLU A 49 -6.82 12.77 14.73
CA GLU A 49 -5.42 13.23 14.80
C GLU A 49 -4.59 12.75 13.59
N ILE A 50 -5.17 11.91 12.73
CA ILE A 50 -4.49 11.36 11.55
C ILE A 50 -5.02 12.03 10.30
N THR A 51 -4.09 12.55 9.49
CA THR A 51 -4.36 12.98 8.11
C THR A 51 -3.74 11.98 7.15
N THR A 52 -4.54 11.48 6.20
CA THR A 52 -4.10 10.50 5.20
C THR A 52 -3.92 11.14 3.83
N PHE A 53 -2.83 10.75 3.15
CA PHE A 53 -2.49 11.23 1.82
C PHE A 53 -2.38 10.04 0.86
N PHE A 54 -3.11 10.10 -0.24
CA PHE A 54 -2.92 9.20 -1.37
C PHE A 54 -2.06 9.87 -2.43
N LEU A 55 -0.86 9.30 -2.66
CA LEU A 55 0.04 9.68 -3.74
C LEU A 55 -0.36 8.94 -5.02
N ASN A 56 -1.10 9.64 -5.88
CA ASN A 56 -1.67 9.14 -7.12
C ASN A 56 -0.64 9.23 -8.26
N VAL A 57 0.19 8.21 -8.36
CA VAL A 57 1.18 8.05 -9.44
C VAL A 57 0.53 7.30 -10.61
N PRO A 58 0.75 7.72 -11.88
CA PRO A 58 0.25 6.98 -13.05
C PRO A 58 0.71 5.51 -13.06
N VAL A 59 -0.19 4.61 -13.46
CA VAL A 59 0.08 3.16 -13.53
C VAL A 59 1.30 2.84 -14.41
N SER A 60 1.46 3.57 -15.52
CA SER A 60 2.61 3.42 -16.42
C SER A 60 3.94 3.78 -15.75
N GLU A 61 3.95 4.82 -14.91
CA GLU A 61 5.13 5.25 -14.17
C GLU A 61 5.46 4.26 -13.04
N LEU A 62 4.44 3.78 -12.31
CA LEU A 62 4.60 2.72 -11.31
C LEU A 62 5.19 1.44 -11.93
N ALA A 63 4.71 1.02 -13.10
CA ALA A 63 5.22 -0.14 -13.81
C ALA A 63 6.70 0.01 -14.19
N LYS A 64 7.10 1.17 -14.72
CA LYS A 64 8.52 1.46 -15.04
C LYS A 64 9.41 1.38 -13.81
N ARG A 65 9.02 2.04 -12.71
CA ARG A 65 9.77 2.00 -11.44
C ARG A 65 9.91 0.57 -10.92
N LEU A 66 8.82 -0.20 -10.97
CA LEU A 66 8.83 -1.60 -10.53
C LEU A 66 9.70 -2.49 -11.44
N MET A 67 9.69 -2.27 -12.75
CA MET A 67 10.57 -3.02 -13.66
C MET A 67 12.04 -2.75 -13.36
N SER A 68 12.42 -1.51 -13.06
CA SER A 68 13.82 -1.16 -12.74
C SER A 68 14.32 -1.76 -11.43
N ASP A 69 13.41 -2.11 -10.49
CA ASP A 69 13.74 -2.57 -9.12
C ASP A 69 13.16 -3.97 -8.83
N LYS A 70 12.81 -4.74 -9.86
CA LYS A 70 12.08 -6.00 -9.69
C LYS A 70 12.86 -7.08 -8.93
N GLU A 71 14.19 -7.05 -9.00
CA GLU A 71 15.05 -8.04 -8.34
C GLU A 71 14.95 -8.00 -6.81
N ASN A 72 14.66 -6.81 -6.26
CA ASN A 72 14.48 -6.59 -4.82
C ASN A 72 13.03 -6.80 -4.36
N ARG A 73 12.12 -7.14 -5.28
CA ARG A 73 10.67 -7.19 -5.03
C ARG A 73 10.12 -8.58 -5.31
N PRO A 74 10.04 -9.46 -4.31
CA PRO A 74 9.62 -10.85 -4.47
C PRO A 74 8.30 -11.04 -5.24
N LEU A 75 7.32 -10.15 -5.03
CA LEU A 75 6.00 -10.21 -5.67
C LEU A 75 6.00 -9.97 -7.19
N VAL A 76 7.03 -9.32 -7.74
CA VAL A 76 7.09 -8.99 -9.17
C VAL A 76 8.36 -9.47 -9.84
N LYS A 77 9.21 -10.21 -9.11
CA LYS A 77 10.49 -10.70 -9.63
C LYS A 77 10.34 -11.59 -10.87
N TYR A 78 9.25 -12.34 -10.94
CA TYR A 78 8.91 -13.23 -12.06
C TYR A 78 8.31 -12.53 -13.28
N VAL A 79 8.00 -11.23 -13.17
CA VAL A 79 7.42 -10.46 -14.27
C VAL A 79 8.50 -10.18 -15.32
N SER A 80 8.22 -10.55 -16.57
CA SER A 80 9.25 -10.67 -17.60
C SER A 80 9.47 -9.41 -18.41
N ASN A 81 8.42 -8.61 -18.62
CA ASN A 81 8.47 -7.43 -19.48
C ASN A 81 7.58 -6.29 -18.94
N GLU A 82 7.73 -5.09 -19.51
CA GLU A 82 6.99 -3.89 -19.09
C GLU A 82 5.47 -4.03 -19.29
N THR A 83 5.01 -4.73 -20.32
CA THR A 83 3.57 -4.95 -20.59
C THR A 83 2.94 -5.78 -19.49
N ASP A 84 3.56 -6.90 -19.11
CA ASP A 84 3.10 -7.77 -18.02
C ASP A 84 3.14 -7.02 -16.68
N MET A 85 4.14 -6.17 -16.47
CA MET A 85 4.21 -5.32 -15.27
C MET A 85 3.08 -4.29 -15.27
N LEU A 86 2.79 -3.68 -16.41
CA LEU A 86 1.69 -2.73 -16.54
C LEU A 86 0.35 -3.38 -16.20
N GLU A 87 0.11 -4.60 -16.70
CA GLU A 87 -1.08 -5.37 -16.36
C GLU A 87 -1.12 -5.72 -14.86
N PHE A 88 -0.01 -6.22 -14.31
CA PHE A 88 0.10 -6.54 -12.89
C PHE A 88 -0.22 -5.33 -12.02
N VAL A 89 0.42 -4.19 -12.29
CA VAL A 89 0.22 -2.95 -11.52
C VAL A 89 -1.19 -2.41 -11.73
N GLY A 90 -1.70 -2.42 -12.96
CA GLY A 90 -3.03 -1.94 -13.29
C GLY A 90 -4.12 -2.69 -12.54
N LYS A 91 -4.02 -4.04 -12.50
CA LYS A 91 -4.95 -4.89 -11.74
C LYS A 91 -4.94 -4.53 -10.25
N HIS A 92 -3.76 -4.53 -9.62
CA HIS A 92 -3.65 -4.24 -8.19
C HIS A 92 -4.04 -2.79 -7.87
N PHE A 93 -3.71 -1.84 -8.74
CA PHE A 93 -4.10 -0.45 -8.55
C PHE A 93 -5.62 -0.30 -8.58
N PHE A 94 -6.29 -0.92 -9.56
CA PHE A 94 -7.74 -0.90 -9.68
C PHE A 94 -8.44 -1.53 -8.46
N GLU A 95 -7.96 -2.69 -8.00
CA GLU A 95 -8.48 -3.36 -6.79
C GLU A 95 -8.35 -2.50 -5.52
N ARG A 96 -7.30 -1.68 -5.44
CA ARG A 96 -6.99 -0.86 -4.26
C ARG A 96 -7.56 0.55 -4.32
N LEU A 97 -7.93 1.02 -5.51
CA LEU A 97 -8.45 2.36 -5.73
C LEU A 97 -9.67 2.72 -4.85
N PRO A 98 -10.63 1.81 -4.56
CA PRO A 98 -11.72 2.10 -3.63
C PRO A 98 -11.25 2.42 -2.20
N PHE A 99 -10.09 1.93 -1.77
CA PHE A 99 -9.50 2.22 -0.47
C PHE A 99 -8.69 3.51 -0.51
N TYR A 100 -7.84 3.68 -1.52
CA TYR A 100 -7.00 4.86 -1.69
C TYR A 100 -7.81 6.15 -1.85
N ASN A 101 -8.95 6.09 -2.56
CA ASN A 101 -9.84 7.23 -2.74
C ASN A 101 -10.55 7.68 -1.45
N GLN A 102 -10.40 6.96 -0.33
CA GLN A 102 -10.93 7.37 0.97
C GLN A 102 -9.91 8.16 1.81
N ALA A 103 -8.73 8.45 1.25
CA ALA A 103 -7.76 9.34 1.89
C ALA A 103 -8.33 10.77 2.01
N HIS A 104 -7.87 11.51 3.01
CA HIS A 104 -8.27 12.92 3.21
C HIS A 104 -7.81 13.80 2.05
N PHE A 105 -6.62 13.53 1.53
CA PHE A 105 -6.03 14.24 0.40
C PHE A 105 -5.57 13.26 -0.66
N LYS A 106 -5.82 13.64 -1.93
CA LYS A 106 -5.25 12.99 -3.11
C LYS A 106 -4.29 13.97 -3.77
N MET A 107 -3.07 13.51 -4.03
CA MET A 107 -2.01 14.31 -4.64
C MET A 107 -1.46 13.57 -5.85
N ASP A 108 -1.31 14.25 -6.98
CA ASP A 108 -0.59 13.70 -8.12
C ASP A 108 0.92 13.77 -7.84
N ALA A 109 1.63 12.66 -8.09
CA ALA A 109 3.03 12.45 -7.70
C ALA A 109 3.84 11.74 -8.78
#